data_AF-A0A556ABU0-F1
#
_entry.id   AF-A0A556ABU0-F1
#
_cell.length_a   1.000
_cell.length_b   1.000
_cell.length_c   1.000
_cell.angle_alpha   90.00
_cell.angle_beta   90.00
_cell.angle_gamma   90.00
#
_symmetry.space_group_name_H-M   'P 1'
#
loop_
_entity.id
_entity.type
_entity.pdbx_description
1 polymer ?
#
loop_
_entity_poly.entity_id
_entity_poly.type
_entity_poly.pdbx_seq_one_letter_code
_entity_poly.pdbx_strand_id
1 'polypeptide(L)'
;MTEVAEVSGEQIKAEVLARLDQYKDLSMFEQYAIFMGKAQILEFGLKGLLARKFNVSHEEMERWTLGKTKNEIRDRGLRPDFIRLLESVVEHRNNMAHEFLANTATTHSIAKFSDRKLHGELFRALYEIEQIIILHDWFEVNDGWRPRA
;
A
#
# COMPACT_ATOMS: atom_id res chain seq x y z
N MET A 1 -11.16 17.41 24.03
CA MET A 1 -11.86 16.34 23.29
C MET A 1 -11.95 16.80 21.86
N THR A 2 -11.01 16.40 21.02
CA THR A 2 -11.06 16.68 19.59
C THR A 2 -12.08 15.73 18.97
N GLU A 3 -13.12 16.25 18.34
CA GLU A 3 -14.02 15.46 17.50
C GLU A 3 -13.16 14.69 16.49
N VAL A 4 -13.22 13.36 16.55
CA VAL A 4 -12.58 12.50 15.55
C VAL A 4 -13.38 12.67 14.27
N ALA A 5 -12.88 13.50 13.35
CA ALA A 5 -13.54 13.77 12.08
C ALA A 5 -13.66 12.45 11.30
N GLU A 6 -14.85 11.87 11.27
CA GLU A 6 -15.11 10.64 10.51
C GLU A 6 -14.88 10.91 9.03
N VAL A 7 -13.86 10.27 8.46
CA VAL A 7 -13.63 10.31 7.02
C VAL A 7 -14.61 9.36 6.35
N SER A 8 -15.43 9.90 5.46
CA SER A 8 -16.41 9.09 4.72
C SER A 8 -15.71 8.30 3.60
N GLY A 9 -16.29 7.17 3.21
CA GLY A 9 -15.78 6.38 2.08
C GLY A 9 -15.74 7.18 0.76
N GLU A 10 -16.65 8.14 0.60
CA GLU A 10 -16.69 9.04 -0.56
C GLU A 10 -15.53 10.02 -0.56
N GLN A 11 -15.16 10.57 0.61
CA GLN A 11 -14.00 11.44 0.75
C GLN A 11 -12.70 10.69 0.43
N ILE A 12 -12.55 9.46 0.94
CA ILE A 12 -11.39 8.62 0.60
C ILE A 12 -11.33 8.41 -0.91
N LYS A 13 -12.45 8.03 -1.53
CA LYS A 13 -12.50 7.76 -2.97
C LYS A 13 -12.14 9.00 -3.79
N ALA A 14 -12.67 10.17 -3.43
CA ALA A 14 -12.36 11.42 -4.12
C ALA A 14 -10.86 11.75 -4.04
N GLU A 15 -10.27 11.61 -2.85
CA GLU A 15 -8.85 11.85 -2.62
C GLU A 15 -7.98 10.85 -3.39
N VAL A 16 -8.33 9.56 -3.40
CA VAL A 16 -7.61 8.55 -4.22
C VAL A 16 -7.64 8.94 -5.69
N LEU A 17 -8.81 9.29 -6.23
CA LEU A 17 -8.92 9.69 -7.64
C LEU A 17 -8.11 10.95 -7.95
N ALA A 18 -8.10 11.94 -7.05
CA ALA A 18 -7.29 13.15 -7.20
C ALA A 18 -5.79 12.84 -7.22
N ARG A 19 -5.32 11.88 -6.42
CA ARG A 19 -3.92 11.42 -6.45
C ARG A 19 -3.59 10.63 -7.71
N LEU A 20 -4.51 9.77 -8.17
CA LEU A 20 -4.33 9.00 -9.41
C LEU A 20 -4.28 9.90 -10.66
N ASP A 21 -5.00 11.02 -10.67
CA ASP A 21 -4.96 11.98 -11.78
C ASP A 21 -3.54 12.54 -12.02
N GLN A 22 -2.71 12.61 -10.97
CA GLN A 22 -1.31 13.05 -11.06
C GLN A 22 -0.43 12.05 -11.82
N TYR A 23 -0.87 10.82 -11.99
CA TYR A 23 -0.11 9.74 -12.64
C TYR A 23 -0.62 9.41 -14.04
N LYS A 24 -1.73 10.00 -14.49
CA LYS A 24 -2.44 9.58 -15.73
C LYS A 24 -1.61 9.72 -17.00
N ASP A 25 -0.72 10.72 -17.03
CA ASP A 25 0.13 11.03 -18.18
C ASP A 25 1.50 10.33 -18.09
N LEU A 26 1.75 9.58 -17.02
CA LEU A 26 2.98 8.82 -16.83
C LEU A 26 2.93 7.50 -17.59
N SER A 27 4.10 7.05 -18.05
CA SER A 27 4.27 5.73 -18.63
C SER A 27 3.96 4.63 -17.61
N MET A 28 3.67 3.42 -18.11
CA MET A 28 3.45 2.26 -17.25
C MET A 28 4.64 1.98 -16.33
N PHE A 29 5.87 2.20 -16.79
CA PHE A 29 7.08 2.00 -15.99
C PHE A 29 7.21 3.03 -14.86
N GLU A 30 6.88 4.30 -15.13
CA GLU A 30 6.87 5.35 -14.10
C GLU A 30 5.77 5.09 -13.06
N GLN A 31 4.56 4.71 -13.51
CA GLN A 31 3.46 4.30 -12.65
C GLN A 31 3.85 3.09 -11.76
N TYR A 32 4.54 2.10 -12.34
CA TYR A 32 5.10 0.98 -11.61
C TYR A 32 6.13 1.42 -10.56
N ALA A 33 7.06 2.30 -10.93
CA ALA A 33 8.07 2.82 -10.01
C ALA A 33 7.44 3.58 -8.84
N ILE A 34 6.40 4.37 -9.11
CA ILE A 34 5.59 5.06 -8.08
C ILE A 34 4.96 4.06 -7.13
N PHE A 35 4.30 3.02 -7.66
CA PHE A 35 3.69 1.98 -6.84
C PHE A 35 4.73 1.29 -5.93
N MET A 36 5.85 0.85 -6.51
CA MET A 36 6.92 0.17 -5.76
C MET A 36 7.53 1.07 -4.68
N GLY A 37 7.79 2.33 -5.01
CA GLY A 37 8.32 3.31 -4.05
C GLY A 37 7.34 3.58 -2.90
N LYS A 38 6.06 3.78 -3.20
CA LYS A 38 5.02 3.98 -2.18
C LYS A 38 4.82 2.78 -1.28
N ALA A 39 4.83 1.56 -1.83
CA ALA A 39 4.77 0.34 -1.02
C ALA A 39 5.95 0.23 -0.05
N GLN A 40 7.15 0.65 -0.47
CA GLN A 40 8.33 0.68 0.40
C GLN A 40 8.23 1.77 1.49
N ILE A 41 7.73 2.96 1.15
CA ILE A 41 7.48 4.03 2.13
C ILE A 41 6.44 3.59 3.16
N LEU A 42 5.36 2.94 2.73
CA LEU A 42 4.35 2.37 3.61
C LEU A 42 4.98 1.34 4.56
N GLU A 43 5.83 0.44 4.06
CA GLU A 43 6.55 -0.52 4.91
C GLU A 43 7.34 0.18 6.01
N PHE A 44 8.07 1.24 5.69
CA PHE A 44 8.83 2.00 6.67
C PHE A 44 7.93 2.72 7.68
N GLY A 45 6.81 3.30 7.23
CA GLY A 45 5.81 3.92 8.11
C GLY A 45 5.26 2.93 9.13
N LEU A 46 4.91 1.73 8.67
CA LEU A 46 4.38 0.65 9.49
C LEU A 46 5.42 0.07 10.47
N LYS A 47 6.68 -0.06 10.06
CA LYS A 47 7.78 -0.38 11.00
C LYS A 47 7.93 0.71 12.06
N GLY A 48 7.86 1.98 11.67
CA GLY A 48 7.87 3.11 12.59
C GLY A 48 6.71 3.06 13.60
N LEU A 49 5.51 2.69 13.16
CA LEU A 49 4.35 2.48 14.03
C LEU A 49 4.64 1.38 15.08
N LEU A 50 5.21 0.25 14.65
CA LEU A 50 5.57 -0.85 15.55
C LEU A 50 6.64 -0.45 16.57
N ALA A 51 7.64 0.32 16.15
CA ALA A 51 8.63 0.88 17.08
C ALA A 51 7.98 1.79 18.13
N ARG A 52 7.14 2.74 17.70
CA ARG A 52 6.54 3.74 18.60
C ARG A 52 5.48 3.16 19.53
N LYS A 53 4.59 2.30 19.04
CA LYS A 53 3.42 1.81 19.81
C LYS A 53 3.65 0.48 20.52
N PHE A 54 4.60 -0.32 20.04
CA PHE A 54 4.82 -1.68 20.54
C PHE A 54 6.26 -1.96 20.92
N ASN A 55 7.13 -0.94 20.89
CA ASN A 55 8.53 -1.02 21.32
C ASN A 55 9.34 -2.11 20.60
N VAL A 56 8.99 -2.39 19.34
CA VAL A 56 9.77 -3.31 18.48
C VAL A 56 11.02 -2.57 18.01
N SER A 57 12.19 -3.19 18.16
CA SER A 57 13.44 -2.52 17.78
C SER A 57 13.61 -2.41 16.26
N HIS A 58 14.26 -1.35 15.79
CA HIS A 58 14.57 -1.18 14.37
C HIS A 58 15.51 -2.29 13.85
N GLU A 59 16.43 -2.77 14.70
CA GLU A 59 17.33 -3.87 14.38
C GLU A 59 16.55 -5.17 14.08
N GLU A 60 15.56 -5.49 14.91
CA GLU A 60 14.70 -6.64 14.67
C GLU A 60 13.94 -6.52 13.35
N MET A 61 13.47 -5.32 13.02
CA MET A 61 12.66 -5.04 11.83
C MET A 61 13.46 -4.83 10.54
N GLU A 62 14.78 -4.71 10.62
CA GLU A 62 15.64 -4.37 9.47
C GLU A 62 15.36 -5.26 8.26
N ARG A 63 15.28 -6.57 8.49
CA ARG A 63 15.07 -7.59 7.44
C ARG A 63 13.61 -7.91 7.17
N TRP A 64 12.67 -7.23 7.82
CA TRP A 64 11.26 -7.55 7.62
C TRP A 64 10.79 -7.03 6.27
N THR A 65 9.94 -7.81 5.62
CA THR A 65 9.20 -7.37 4.43
C THR A 65 7.88 -6.73 4.86
N LEU A 66 7.20 -6.06 3.92
CA LEU A 66 5.83 -5.57 4.11
C LEU A 66 4.88 -6.69 4.54
N GLY A 67 5.05 -7.89 3.99
CA GLY A 67 4.26 -9.07 4.37
C GLY A 67 4.49 -9.50 5.83
N LYS A 68 5.74 -9.50 6.30
CA LYS A 68 6.04 -9.78 7.72
C LYS A 68 5.51 -8.66 8.62
N THR A 69 5.76 -7.40 8.25
CA THR A 69 5.30 -6.21 8.99
C THR A 69 3.77 -6.23 9.17
N LYS A 70 3.03 -6.61 8.11
CA LYS A 70 1.58 -6.81 8.17
C LYS A 70 1.17 -7.86 9.21
N ASN A 71 1.81 -9.03 9.21
CA ASN A 71 1.48 -10.09 10.17
C ASN A 71 1.69 -9.62 11.61
N GLU A 72 2.80 -8.92 11.87
CA GLU A 72 3.13 -8.39 13.20
C GLU A 72 2.12 -7.34 13.67
N ILE A 73 1.63 -6.50 12.77
CA ILE A 73 0.56 -5.52 13.00
C ILE A 73 -0.77 -6.23 13.33
N ARG A 74 -1.13 -7.25 12.56
CA ARG A 74 -2.35 -8.05 12.78
C ARG A 74 -2.32 -8.73 14.14
N ASP A 75 -1.21 -9.38 14.47
CA ASP A 75 -1.08 -10.19 15.69
C ASP A 75 -1.09 -9.29 16.96
N ARG A 76 -0.83 -7.99 16.80
CA ARG A 76 -0.95 -6.96 17.85
C ARG A 76 -2.35 -6.34 17.96
N GLY A 77 -3.33 -6.81 17.18
CA GLY A 77 -4.73 -6.42 17.29
C GLY A 77 -5.06 -5.05 16.71
N LEU A 78 -4.27 -4.57 15.74
CA LEU A 78 -4.59 -3.37 14.98
C LEU A 78 -5.81 -3.62 14.07
N ARG A 79 -6.48 -2.53 13.69
CA ARG A 79 -7.76 -2.54 12.96
C ARG A 79 -7.83 -3.55 11.78
N PRO A 80 -8.78 -4.52 11.80
CA PRO A 80 -8.89 -5.56 10.77
C PRO A 80 -9.19 -5.06 9.35
N ASP A 81 -9.94 -3.97 9.22
CA ASP A 81 -10.25 -3.31 7.95
C ASP A 81 -8.98 -2.79 7.26
N PHE A 82 -8.05 -2.22 8.02
CA PHE A 82 -6.74 -1.81 7.52
C PHE A 82 -5.90 -3.02 7.12
N ILE A 83 -5.88 -4.07 7.94
CA ILE A 83 -5.17 -5.31 7.63
C ILE A 83 -5.63 -5.92 6.32
N ARG A 84 -6.94 -6.01 6.09
CA ARG A 84 -7.49 -6.58 4.85
C ARG A 84 -7.04 -5.80 3.61
N LEU A 85 -6.99 -4.46 3.71
CA LEU A 85 -6.47 -3.64 2.61
C LEU A 85 -4.96 -3.84 2.43
N LEU A 86 -4.20 -3.93 3.53
CA LEU A 86 -2.76 -4.19 3.51
C LEU A 86 -2.41 -5.55 2.89
N GLU A 87 -3.27 -6.56 3.08
CA GLU A 87 -3.12 -7.87 2.44
C GLU A 87 -3.13 -7.77 0.92
N SER A 88 -4.08 -7.03 0.37
CA SER A 88 -4.20 -6.81 -1.07
C SER A 88 -2.99 -6.05 -1.63
N VAL A 89 -2.51 -5.03 -0.91
CA VAL A 89 -1.30 -4.28 -1.30
C VAL A 89 -0.04 -5.15 -1.25
N VAL A 90 0.10 -6.04 -0.26
CA VAL A 90 1.21 -7.01 -0.19
C VAL A 90 1.17 -7.95 -1.38
N GLU A 91 -0.01 -8.46 -1.75
CA GLU A 91 -0.19 -9.31 -2.92
C GLU A 91 0.19 -8.59 -4.21
N HIS A 92 -0.30 -7.35 -4.40
CA HIS A 92 0.07 -6.51 -5.53
C HIS A 92 1.59 -6.27 -5.61
N ARG A 93 2.25 -5.94 -4.48
CA ARG A 93 3.71 -5.74 -4.46
C ARG A 93 4.46 -6.99 -4.89
N ASN A 94 4.05 -8.16 -4.39
CA ASN A 94 4.70 -9.42 -4.72
C ASN A 94 4.49 -9.80 -6.19
N ASN A 95 3.26 -9.68 -6.70
CA ASN A 95 2.94 -9.94 -8.09
C ASN A 95 3.72 -8.98 -9.01
N MET A 96 3.75 -7.68 -8.70
CA MET A 96 4.49 -6.68 -9.48
C MET A 96 6.02 -6.89 -9.43
N ALA A 97 6.57 -7.30 -8.29
CA ALA A 97 8.00 -7.60 -8.18
C ALA A 97 8.40 -8.82 -9.04
N HIS A 98 7.54 -9.83 -9.13
CA HIS A 98 7.83 -11.05 -9.89
C HIS A 98 7.44 -10.95 -11.37
N GLU A 99 6.23 -10.52 -11.66
CA GLU A 99 5.65 -10.59 -13.00
C GLU A 99 6.03 -9.38 -13.86
N PHE A 100 6.06 -8.16 -13.31
CA PHE A 100 6.32 -6.97 -14.13
C PHE A 100 7.74 -6.96 -14.70
N LEU A 101 8.75 -7.23 -13.86
CA LEU A 101 10.15 -7.31 -14.31
C LEU A 101 10.40 -8.52 -15.22
N ALA A 102 9.81 -9.67 -14.92
CA ALA A 102 9.92 -10.84 -15.78
C ALA A 102 9.28 -10.59 -17.15
N ASN A 103 8.10 -9.97 -17.18
CA ASN A 103 7.39 -9.68 -18.41
C ASN A 103 8.10 -8.60 -19.23
N THR A 104 8.58 -7.51 -18.62
CA THR A 104 9.37 -6.46 -19.29
C THR A 104 10.70 -6.99 -19.85
N ALA A 105 11.41 -7.86 -19.11
CA ALA A 105 12.61 -8.54 -19.61
C ALA A 105 12.30 -9.50 -20.78
N THR A 106 11.11 -10.11 -20.78
CA THR A 106 10.66 -11.07 -21.81
C THR A 106 9.91 -10.39 -22.97
N THR A 107 9.55 -9.10 -22.88
CA THR A 107 8.75 -8.43 -23.93
C THR A 107 9.52 -8.19 -25.22
N HIS A 108 10.83 -8.42 -25.24
CA HIS A 108 11.58 -8.58 -26.50
C HIS A 108 11.27 -9.89 -27.24
N SER A 109 10.55 -10.85 -26.65
CA SER A 109 10.36 -12.20 -27.21
C SER A 109 8.91 -12.69 -27.35
N ILE A 110 7.91 -12.22 -26.58
CA ILE A 110 6.57 -12.84 -26.59
C ILE A 110 5.46 -11.78 -26.58
N ALA A 111 5.02 -11.37 -27.77
CA ALA A 111 3.98 -10.38 -28.04
C ALA A 111 2.53 -10.80 -27.65
N LYS A 112 2.32 -11.51 -26.53
CA LYS A 112 0.99 -12.07 -26.18
C LYS A 112 0.58 -12.07 -24.69
N PHE A 113 1.32 -11.45 -23.78
CA PHE A 113 0.70 -11.05 -22.50
C PHE A 113 0.04 -9.69 -22.75
N SER A 114 -1.29 -9.60 -22.70
CA SER A 114 -1.97 -8.37 -23.12
C SER A 114 -1.61 -7.23 -22.17
N ASP A 115 -0.96 -6.17 -22.68
CA ASP A 115 -0.69 -4.92 -21.95
C ASP A 115 -1.90 -4.45 -21.15
N ARG A 116 -3.11 -4.67 -21.67
CA ARG A 116 -4.38 -4.35 -20.99
C ARG A 116 -4.57 -5.01 -19.62
N LYS A 117 -4.15 -6.27 -19.45
CA LYS A 117 -4.24 -6.99 -18.17
C LYS A 117 -3.27 -6.38 -17.16
N LEU A 118 -2.02 -6.20 -17.56
CA LEU A 118 -0.97 -5.60 -16.73
C LEU A 118 -1.32 -4.16 -16.33
N HIS A 119 -1.84 -3.36 -17.27
CA HIS A 119 -2.37 -2.02 -16.98
C HIS A 119 -3.51 -2.05 -15.97
N GLY A 120 -4.46 -2.98 -16.10
CA GLY A 120 -5.58 -3.10 -15.16
C GLY A 120 -5.12 -3.49 -13.75
N GLU A 121 -4.15 -4.40 -13.64
CA GLU A 121 -3.55 -4.81 -12.37
C GLU A 121 -2.74 -3.69 -11.73
N LEU A 122 -1.94 -2.96 -12.51
CA LEU A 122 -1.18 -1.81 -12.02
C LEU A 122 -2.09 -0.67 -11.58
N PHE A 123 -3.16 -0.37 -12.34
CA PHE A 123 -4.13 0.65 -11.95
C PHE A 123 -4.81 0.29 -10.62
N ARG A 124 -5.21 -0.98 -10.45
CA ARG A 124 -5.79 -1.46 -9.19
C ARG A 124 -4.79 -1.36 -8.04
N ALA A 125 -3.54 -1.76 -8.27
CA ALA A 125 -2.47 -1.65 -7.29
C ALA A 125 -2.21 -0.18 -6.86
N LEU A 126 -2.20 0.74 -7.82
CA LEU A 126 -2.10 2.19 -7.58
C LEU A 126 -3.29 2.72 -6.78
N TYR A 127 -4.50 2.30 -7.11
CA TYR A 127 -5.69 2.70 -6.37
C TYR A 127 -5.62 2.26 -4.90
N GLU A 128 -5.29 0.99 -4.66
CA GLU A 128 -5.28 0.41 -3.32
C GLU A 128 -4.09 0.92 -2.47
N ILE A 129 -2.92 1.21 -3.08
CA ILE A 129 -1.81 1.84 -2.35
C ILE A 129 -2.14 3.27 -1.92
N GLU A 130 -2.82 4.06 -2.76
CA GLU A 130 -3.25 5.41 -2.35
C GLU A 130 -4.30 5.33 -1.24
N GLN A 131 -5.26 4.41 -1.37
CA GLN A 131 -6.29 4.21 -0.37
C GLN A 131 -5.69 3.88 1.00
N ILE A 132 -4.71 2.97 1.06
CA ILE A 132 -4.11 2.58 2.33
C ILE A 132 -3.23 3.69 2.92
N ILE A 133 -2.55 4.49 2.09
CA ILE A 133 -1.76 5.63 2.57
C ILE A 133 -2.67 6.68 3.20
N ILE A 134 -3.80 7.01 2.55
CA ILE A 134 -4.78 7.95 3.11
C ILE A 134 -5.31 7.45 4.45
N LEU A 135 -5.64 6.17 4.54
CA LEU A 135 -6.10 5.56 5.79
C LEU A 135 -5.02 5.55 6.87
N HIS A 136 -3.78 5.20 6.51
CA HIS A 136 -2.64 5.25 7.40
C HIS A 136 -2.46 6.65 8.00
N ASP A 137 -2.45 7.68 7.15
CA ASP A 137 -2.24 9.06 7.59
C ASP A 137 -3.39 9.53 8.50
N TRP A 138 -4.63 9.17 8.16
CA TRP A 138 -5.77 9.46 9.03
C TRP A 138 -5.68 8.72 10.37
N PHE A 139 -5.22 7.46 10.41
CA PHE A 139 -5.03 6.72 11.66
C PHE A 139 -3.90 7.27 12.52
N GLU A 140 -2.80 7.74 11.91
CA GLU A 140 -1.72 8.42 12.64
C GLU A 140 -2.22 9.72 13.29
N VAL A 141 -2.94 10.56 12.54
CA VAL A 141 -3.41 11.86 13.03
C VAL A 141 -4.48 11.72 14.12
N ASN A 142 -5.35 10.71 14.01
CA ASN A 142 -6.52 10.55 14.90
C ASN A 142 -6.32 9.49 15.99
N ASP A 143 -5.12 8.93 16.14
CA ASP A 143 -4.84 7.75 16.97
C ASP A 143 -5.83 6.58 16.73
N GLY A 144 -6.25 6.44 15.47
CA GLY A 144 -7.35 5.56 15.08
C GLY A 144 -6.98 4.08 15.03
N TRP A 145 -5.79 3.68 15.45
CA TRP A 145 -5.21 2.36 15.16
C TRP A 145 -5.92 1.17 15.82
N ARG A 146 -6.62 1.39 16.93
CA ARG A 146 -7.39 0.36 17.64
C ARG A 146 -8.85 0.35 17.17
N PRO A 147 -9.50 -0.83 17.15
CA PRO A 147 -10.95 -0.91 16.99
C PRO A 147 -11.65 -0.04 18.05
N ARG A 148 -12.75 0.62 17.68
CA ARG A 148 -13.63 1.25 18.67
C ARG A 148 -14.24 0.14 19.54
N ALA A 149 -14.25 0.35 20.86
CA ALA A 149 -14.86 -0.57 21.82
C ALA A 149 -16.39 -0.55 21.74
#